data_AF-A0AAD7CFN6-F1
#
_entry.id   AF-A0AAD7CFN6-F1
#
_cell.length_a   1.000
_cell.length_b   1.000
_cell.length_c   1.000
_cell.angle_alpha   90.00
_cell.angle_beta   90.00
_cell.angle_gamma   90.00
#
_symmetry.space_group_name_H-M   'P 1'
#
loop_
_entity.id
_entity.type
_entity.pdbx_description
1 polymer ?
#
loop_
_entity_poly.entity_id
_entity_poly.type
_entity_poly.pdbx_seq_one_letter_code
_entity_poly.pdbx_strand_id
1 'polypeptide(L)'
;MFKPGDRLNPYDPASLEYPGDDAARGLMERIAAGTSPMGNLSSMFQSPEKLQHMLQMMQDDEAERARTGETLDEQILREKREWAAADKKSAGLKVKGNDAFRNGEYKTAYVIYSTCIRLSSHEPLYWLNRAAVALKLKLYTRAVEDVSNAIERGDYNLAKAHFRRGQGHFFLGDWDKAAEEYEKALALQPGDPNVLEQTKELEKVRCDLSEEEKVAWVAAQGAVTVQDIFEPDEVKNRSDELMEQNVD
;
A
#
# COMPACT_ATOMS: atom_id res chain seq x y z
N MET A 1 -14.38 4.92 7.97
CA MET A 1 -14.14 6.01 8.93
C MET A 1 -14.94 5.72 10.18
N PHE A 2 -14.28 5.56 11.32
CA PHE A 2 -14.93 5.29 12.62
C PHE A 2 -15.64 6.54 13.13
N LYS A 3 -16.79 6.36 13.81
CA LYS A 3 -17.59 7.48 14.33
C LYS A 3 -17.12 7.88 15.74
N PRO A 4 -17.31 9.14 16.17
CA PRO A 4 -17.18 9.50 17.59
C PRO A 4 -18.10 8.61 18.44
N GLY A 5 -17.53 7.96 19.46
CA GLY A 5 -18.16 6.99 20.35
C GLY A 5 -17.99 5.51 19.96
N ASP A 6 -17.39 5.20 18.80
CA ASP A 6 -17.14 3.81 18.39
C ASP A 6 -16.05 3.17 19.27
N ARG A 7 -16.33 2.00 19.84
CA ARG A 7 -15.39 1.23 20.67
C ARG A 7 -14.11 0.80 19.93
N LEU A 8 -14.21 0.70 18.60
CA LEU A 8 -13.10 0.38 17.70
C LEU A 8 -12.52 1.63 17.04
N ASN A 9 -12.98 2.83 17.43
CA ASN A 9 -12.43 4.08 16.91
C ASN A 9 -11.08 4.34 17.57
N PRO A 10 -9.95 4.23 16.83
CA PRO A 10 -8.63 4.46 17.40
C PRO A 10 -8.39 5.93 17.77
N TYR A 11 -9.33 6.82 17.44
CA TYR A 11 -9.26 8.27 17.66
C TYR A 11 -10.18 8.78 18.78
N ASP A 12 -10.91 7.90 19.51
CA ASP A 12 -11.83 8.31 20.59
C ASP A 12 -11.26 8.07 22.01
N PRO A 13 -11.18 9.10 22.88
CA PRO A 13 -10.73 8.97 24.28
C PRO A 13 -11.57 8.03 25.14
N ALA A 14 -12.85 7.80 24.83
CA ALA A 14 -13.71 6.90 25.59
C ALA A 14 -13.36 5.42 25.41
N SER A 15 -12.53 5.08 24.40
CA SER A 15 -11.97 3.73 24.22
C SER A 15 -10.85 3.38 25.23
N LEU A 16 -10.50 4.30 26.13
CA LEU A 16 -9.38 4.22 27.07
C LEU A 16 -9.73 3.64 28.45
N GLU A 17 -11.00 3.35 28.74
CA GLU A 17 -11.46 2.94 30.07
C GLU A 17 -11.92 1.48 30.11
N TYR A 18 -11.04 0.47 30.05
CA TYR A 18 -11.44 -0.89 30.47
C TYR A 18 -10.28 -1.73 31.04
N PRO A 19 -10.44 -2.39 32.22
CA PRO A 19 -9.38 -3.18 32.83
C PRO A 19 -9.60 -4.71 32.74
N GLY A 20 -8.54 -5.47 32.43
CA GLY A 20 -8.39 -6.90 32.74
C GLY A 20 -7.65 -7.75 31.69
N ASP A 21 -6.61 -8.50 32.11
CA ASP A 21 -5.96 -9.65 31.45
C ASP A 21 -5.72 -9.63 29.91
N ASP A 22 -5.42 -8.45 29.35
CA ASP A 22 -5.54 -8.17 27.92
C ASP A 22 -4.22 -8.10 27.12
N ALA A 23 -3.12 -8.71 27.58
CA ALA A 23 -1.86 -8.71 26.81
C ALA A 23 -2.00 -9.47 25.47
N ALA A 24 -2.57 -10.69 25.50
CA ALA A 24 -2.93 -11.41 24.30
C ALA A 24 -4.15 -10.77 23.62
N ARG A 25 -5.10 -10.25 24.40
CA ARG A 25 -6.35 -9.71 23.85
C ARG A 25 -6.14 -8.41 23.08
N GLY A 26 -5.23 -7.53 23.49
CA GLY A 26 -4.94 -6.27 22.80
C GLY A 26 -4.25 -6.47 21.46
N LEU A 27 -3.26 -7.37 21.38
CA LEU A 27 -2.71 -7.79 20.09
C LEU A 27 -3.79 -8.47 19.24
N MET A 28 -4.58 -9.36 19.85
CA MET A 28 -5.67 -10.05 19.16
C MET A 28 -6.80 -9.08 18.74
N GLU A 29 -7.04 -7.99 19.44
CA GLU A 29 -8.02 -6.95 19.08
C GLU A 29 -7.49 -6.07 17.95
N ARG A 30 -6.21 -5.67 17.98
CA ARG A 30 -5.56 -4.98 16.85
C ARG A 30 -5.55 -5.84 15.60
N ILE A 31 -5.31 -7.14 15.76
CA ILE A 31 -5.37 -8.08 14.66
C ILE A 31 -6.83 -8.37 14.22
N ALA A 32 -7.79 -8.45 15.15
CA ALA A 32 -9.20 -8.74 14.85
C ALA A 32 -9.90 -7.54 14.20
N ALA A 33 -9.51 -6.32 14.59
CA ALA A 33 -9.94 -5.08 13.97
C ALA A 33 -9.27 -4.84 12.61
N GLY A 34 -8.32 -5.69 12.20
CA GLY A 34 -7.59 -5.56 10.93
C GLY A 34 -6.67 -4.35 10.86
N THR A 35 -6.40 -3.71 12.00
CA THR A 35 -5.55 -2.52 12.10
C THR A 35 -4.09 -2.88 12.33
N SER A 36 -3.78 -4.14 12.68
CA SER A 36 -2.41 -4.64 12.79
C SER A 36 -1.69 -4.64 11.43
N PRO A 37 -0.37 -4.36 11.38
CA PRO A 37 0.44 -4.50 10.15
C PRO A 37 0.40 -5.92 9.56
N MET A 38 -0.02 -6.90 10.36
CA MET A 38 -0.08 -8.31 10.01
C MET A 38 -1.36 -8.69 9.22
N GLY A 39 -2.39 -7.83 9.17
CA GLY A 39 -3.67 -8.10 8.50
C GLY A 39 -4.68 -8.88 9.36
N ASN A 40 -5.58 -9.66 8.75
CA ASN A 40 -6.64 -10.39 9.46
C ASN A 40 -6.11 -11.63 10.20
N LEU A 41 -6.50 -11.77 11.46
CA LEU A 41 -6.25 -12.89 12.39
C LEU A 41 -6.47 -14.28 11.78
N SER A 42 -7.52 -14.42 10.96
CA SER A 42 -7.82 -15.67 10.26
C SER A 42 -6.71 -16.11 9.31
N SER A 43 -6.02 -15.16 8.67
CA SER A 43 -4.94 -15.46 7.72
C SER A 43 -3.61 -15.75 8.41
N MET A 44 -3.49 -15.48 9.72
CA MET A 44 -2.27 -15.69 10.50
C MET A 44 -2.17 -17.12 11.04
N PHE A 45 -3.27 -17.68 11.54
CA PHE A 45 -3.30 -19.07 11.99
C PHE A 45 -3.18 -20.08 10.83
N GLN A 46 -3.33 -19.62 9.59
CA GLN A 46 -3.19 -20.43 8.39
C GLN A 46 -1.72 -20.59 7.94
N SER A 47 -0.78 -19.80 8.46
CA SER A 47 0.65 -19.87 8.12
C SER A 47 1.50 -20.04 9.38
N PRO A 48 2.28 -21.14 9.50
CA PRO A 48 3.21 -21.33 10.59
C PRO A 48 4.22 -20.19 10.74
N GLU A 49 4.67 -19.60 9.62
CA GLU A 49 5.62 -18.47 9.63
C GLU A 49 4.99 -17.21 10.23
N LYS A 50 3.74 -16.90 9.87
CA LYS A 50 3.02 -15.75 10.42
C LYS A 50 2.76 -15.90 11.92
N LEU A 51 2.43 -17.12 12.37
CA LEU A 51 2.27 -17.42 13.80
C LEU A 51 3.58 -17.24 14.58
N GLN A 52 4.69 -17.73 14.02
CA GLN A 52 6.00 -17.57 14.64
C GLN A 52 6.42 -16.10 14.73
N HIS A 53 6.16 -15.31 13.69
CA HIS A 53 6.43 -13.87 13.72
C HIS A 53 5.58 -13.13 14.75
N MET A 54 4.29 -13.49 14.89
CA MET A 54 3.41 -12.93 15.93
C MET A 54 3.94 -13.25 17.34
N LEU A 55 4.37 -14.48 17.59
CA LEU A 55 4.96 -14.87 18.87
C LEU A 55 6.24 -14.07 19.17
N GLN A 56 7.07 -13.84 18.16
CA GLN A 56 8.26 -13.00 18.31
C GLN A 56 7.90 -11.56 18.68
N MET A 57 6.91 -10.95 17.99
CA MET A 57 6.45 -9.60 18.32
C MET A 57 5.95 -9.49 19.77
N MET A 58 5.18 -10.49 20.24
CA MET A 58 4.72 -10.52 21.64
C MET A 58 5.88 -10.57 22.63
N GLN A 59 6.92 -11.36 22.34
CA GLN A 59 8.12 -11.44 23.17
C GLN A 59 8.90 -10.13 23.18
N ASP A 60 8.98 -9.45 22.03
CA ASP A 60 9.66 -8.17 21.91
C ASP A 60 8.90 -7.07 22.68
N ASP A 61 7.56 -7.05 22.62
CA ASP A 61 6.69 -6.13 23.37
C ASP A 61 6.83 -6.35 24.90
N GLU A 62 6.91 -7.60 25.35
CA GLU A 62 7.19 -7.93 26.76
C GLU A 62 8.58 -7.47 27.20
N ALA A 63 9.60 -7.71 26.37
CA ALA A 63 10.95 -7.26 26.65
C ALA A 63 11.05 -5.73 26.64
N GLU A 64 10.30 -5.03 25.78
CA GLU A 64 10.26 -3.57 25.76
C GLU A 64 9.63 -3.00 27.02
N ARG A 65 8.47 -3.52 27.45
CA ARG A 65 7.86 -3.12 28.73
C ARG A 65 8.80 -3.33 29.91
N ALA A 66 9.52 -4.45 29.93
CA ALA A 66 10.51 -4.71 30.97
C ALA A 66 11.67 -3.71 30.96
N ARG A 67 12.07 -3.19 29.78
CA ARG A 67 13.12 -2.17 29.64
C ARG A 67 12.63 -0.77 30.01
N THR A 68 11.43 -0.37 29.55
CA THR A 68 10.89 0.98 29.75
C THR A 68 10.27 1.16 31.13
N GLY A 69 9.84 0.07 31.77
CA GLY A 69 9.09 0.10 33.02
C GLY A 69 7.62 0.52 32.84
N GLU A 70 7.14 0.58 31.58
CA GLU A 70 5.77 0.94 31.25
C GLU A 70 4.79 -0.18 31.59
N THR A 71 3.60 0.22 32.03
CA THR A 71 2.43 -0.66 32.05
C THR A 71 1.95 -0.95 30.62
N LEU A 72 1.16 -2.01 30.45
CA LEU A 72 0.56 -2.34 29.15
C LEU A 72 -0.27 -1.17 28.59
N ASP A 73 -1.05 -0.51 29.44
CA ASP A 73 -1.90 0.62 29.04
C ASP A 73 -1.06 1.83 28.58
N GLU A 74 0.05 2.10 29.26
CA GLU A 74 0.99 3.16 28.88
C GLU A 74 1.67 2.86 27.53
N GLN A 75 2.09 1.60 27.31
CA GLN A 75 2.65 1.17 26.03
C GLN A 75 1.62 1.30 24.90
N ILE A 76 0.40 0.82 25.10
CA ILE A 76 -0.68 0.93 24.11
C ILE A 76 -0.95 2.39 23.77
N LEU A 77 -1.00 3.27 24.77
CA LEU A 77 -1.24 4.70 24.56
C LEU A 77 -0.07 5.38 23.83
N ARG A 78 1.18 5.00 24.12
CA ARG A 78 2.37 5.46 23.40
C ARG A 78 2.31 5.03 21.93
N GLU A 79 2.13 3.75 21.66
CA GLU A 79 2.02 3.21 20.30
C GLU A 79 0.88 3.86 19.52
N LYS A 80 -0.28 4.06 20.13
CA LYS A 80 -1.41 4.79 19.51
C LYS A 80 -1.03 6.22 19.11
N ARG A 81 -0.29 6.94 19.96
CA ARG A 81 0.21 8.29 19.64
C ARG A 81 1.24 8.26 18.51
N GLU A 82 2.14 7.28 18.52
CA GLU A 82 3.14 7.10 17.47
C GLU A 82 2.48 6.82 16.12
N TRP A 83 1.46 5.97 16.08
CA TRP A 83 0.67 5.70 14.88
C TRP A 83 -0.08 6.93 14.40
N ALA A 84 -0.76 7.65 15.30
CA ALA A 84 -1.44 8.89 14.93
C ALA A 84 -0.46 9.95 14.39
N ALA A 85 0.75 10.03 14.95
CA ALA A 85 1.80 10.91 14.45
C ALA A 85 2.32 10.46 13.07
N ALA A 86 2.51 9.16 12.87
CA ALA A 86 2.91 8.58 11.58
C ALA A 86 1.86 8.83 10.50
N ASP A 87 0.58 8.64 10.81
CA ASP A 87 -0.56 8.93 9.92
C ASP A 87 -0.67 10.41 9.58
N LYS A 88 -0.51 11.29 10.57
CA LYS A 88 -0.49 12.73 10.33
C LYS A 88 0.66 13.10 9.39
N LYS A 89 1.85 12.52 9.62
CA LYS A 89 3.03 12.75 8.80
C LYS A 89 2.86 12.22 7.37
N SER A 90 2.37 10.99 7.21
CA SER A 90 2.11 10.38 5.91
C SER A 90 1.01 11.13 5.14
N ALA A 91 -0.01 11.68 5.82
CA ALA A 91 -1.01 12.55 5.21
C ALA A 91 -0.40 13.87 4.68
N GLY A 92 0.54 14.48 5.41
CA GLY A 92 1.28 15.66 4.94
C GLY A 92 2.17 15.35 3.74
N LEU A 93 2.91 14.25 3.79
CA LEU A 93 3.74 13.77 2.68
C LEU A 93 2.93 13.43 1.44
N LYS A 94 1.72 12.87 1.61
CA LYS A 94 0.79 12.60 0.50
C LYS A 94 0.53 13.83 -0.36
N VAL A 95 0.33 14.99 0.25
CA VAL A 95 0.09 16.25 -0.48
C VAL A 95 1.32 16.60 -1.31
N LYS A 96 2.52 16.55 -0.73
CA LYS A 96 3.78 16.76 -1.45
C LYS A 96 3.98 15.76 -2.58
N GLY A 97 3.61 14.49 -2.38
CA GLY A 97 3.67 13.44 -3.40
C GLY A 97 2.69 13.68 -4.56
N ASN A 98 1.49 14.17 -4.25
CA ASN A 98 0.51 14.57 -5.27
C ASN A 98 1.00 15.79 -6.07
N ASP A 99 1.67 16.74 -5.42
CA ASP A 99 2.25 17.92 -6.07
C ASP A 99 3.40 17.52 -7.00
N ALA A 100 4.35 16.72 -6.50
CA ALA A 100 5.45 16.18 -7.29
C ALA A 100 4.93 15.39 -8.51
N PHE A 101 3.88 14.57 -8.35
CA PHE A 101 3.26 13.86 -9.46
C PHE A 101 2.67 14.81 -10.51
N ARG A 102 1.96 15.86 -10.08
CA ARG A 102 1.37 16.87 -10.98
C ARG A 102 2.42 17.68 -11.72
N ASN A 103 3.57 17.92 -11.09
CA ASN A 103 4.71 18.62 -11.67
C ASN A 103 5.58 17.73 -12.59
N GLY A 104 5.26 16.43 -12.70
CA GLY A 104 6.03 15.48 -13.51
C GLY A 104 7.32 14.98 -12.83
N GLU A 105 7.52 15.30 -11.54
CA GLU A 105 8.67 14.88 -10.74
C GLU A 105 8.49 13.44 -10.23
N TYR A 106 8.38 12.49 -11.16
CA TYR A 106 7.96 11.12 -10.84
C TYR A 106 8.95 10.40 -9.91
N LYS A 107 10.27 10.60 -10.04
CA LYS A 107 11.26 10.01 -9.11
C LYS A 107 11.02 10.48 -7.67
N THR A 108 10.79 11.78 -7.48
CA THR A 108 10.51 12.38 -6.17
C THR A 108 9.18 11.87 -5.60
N ALA A 109 8.13 11.85 -6.43
CA ALA A 109 6.83 11.30 -6.02
C ALA A 109 6.94 9.83 -5.60
N TYR A 110 7.72 9.01 -6.30
CA TYR A 110 7.92 7.59 -5.99
C TYR A 110 8.56 7.40 -4.61
N VAL A 111 9.59 8.21 -4.29
CA VAL A 111 10.22 8.21 -2.96
C VAL A 111 9.21 8.63 -1.89
N ILE A 112 8.49 9.74 -2.10
CA ILE A 112 7.51 10.25 -1.13
C ILE A 112 6.41 9.22 -0.83
N TYR A 113 5.85 8.56 -1.84
CA TYR A 113 4.85 7.52 -1.57
C TYR A 113 5.45 6.27 -0.95
N SER A 114 6.70 5.93 -1.27
CA SER A 114 7.42 4.86 -0.56
C SER A 114 7.59 5.20 0.93
N THR A 115 7.84 6.47 1.26
CA THR A 115 7.85 6.95 2.65
C THR A 115 6.47 6.86 3.30
N CYS A 116 5.40 7.26 2.59
CA CYS A 116 4.04 7.13 3.10
C CYS A 116 3.69 5.67 3.43
N ILE A 117 4.08 4.73 2.57
CA ILE A 117 3.88 3.29 2.79
C ILE A 117 4.67 2.78 4.00
N ARG A 118 5.87 3.31 4.25
CA ARG A 118 6.67 2.95 5.43
C ARG A 118 6.07 3.48 6.73
N LEU A 119 5.50 4.68 6.71
CA LEU A 119 4.85 5.30 7.87
C LEU A 119 3.47 4.69 8.16
N SER A 120 2.69 4.41 7.11
CA SER A 120 1.30 3.95 7.20
C SER A 120 1.06 2.82 6.20
N SER A 121 1.60 1.64 6.48
CA SER A 121 1.58 0.49 5.57
C SER A 121 0.20 -0.12 5.34
N HIS A 122 -0.76 0.18 6.23
CA HIS A 122 -2.15 -0.27 6.17
C HIS A 122 -3.01 0.53 5.20
N GLU A 123 -2.57 1.70 4.72
CA GLU A 123 -3.39 2.58 3.87
C GLU A 123 -3.26 2.21 2.38
N PRO A 124 -4.28 1.62 1.73
CA PRO A 124 -4.20 1.15 0.35
C PRO A 124 -3.95 2.28 -0.66
N LEU A 125 -4.38 3.51 -0.35
CA LEU A 125 -4.22 4.66 -1.24
C LEU A 125 -2.76 4.95 -1.59
N TYR A 126 -1.82 4.77 -0.64
CA TYR A 126 -0.41 5.06 -0.89
C TYR A 126 0.22 4.09 -1.89
N TRP A 127 -0.15 2.82 -1.80
CA TRP A 127 0.23 1.79 -2.76
C TRP A 127 -0.32 2.10 -4.15
N LEU A 128 -1.61 2.47 -4.25
CA LEU A 128 -2.21 2.87 -5.52
C LEU A 128 -1.53 4.10 -6.11
N ASN A 129 -1.21 5.11 -5.31
CA ASN A 129 -0.54 6.31 -5.79
C ASN A 129 0.90 6.03 -6.23
N ARG A 130 1.65 5.19 -5.50
CA ARG A 130 2.97 4.74 -5.95
C ARG A 130 2.87 3.95 -7.25
N ALA A 131 1.87 3.08 -7.41
CA ALA A 131 1.64 2.36 -8.66
C ALA A 131 1.39 3.31 -9.85
N ALA A 132 0.66 4.41 -9.64
CA ALA A 132 0.46 5.43 -10.67
C ALA A 132 1.78 6.05 -11.14
N VAL A 133 2.66 6.33 -10.19
CA VAL A 133 3.99 6.89 -10.45
C VAL A 133 4.88 5.85 -11.11
N ALA A 134 4.81 4.60 -10.67
CA ALA A 134 5.52 3.47 -11.23
C ALA A 134 5.17 3.27 -12.72
N LEU A 135 3.89 3.38 -13.10
CA LEU A 135 3.47 3.36 -14.50
C LEU A 135 4.11 4.50 -15.31
N LYS A 136 4.22 5.71 -14.75
CA LYS A 136 4.89 6.86 -15.41
C LYS A 136 6.40 6.68 -15.54
N LEU A 137 7.00 5.97 -14.59
CA LEU A 137 8.42 5.58 -14.60
C LEU A 137 8.71 4.31 -15.38
N LYS A 138 7.70 3.68 -16.01
CA LYS A 138 7.80 2.40 -16.72
C LYS A 138 8.21 1.21 -15.84
N LEU A 139 8.02 1.34 -14.52
CA LEU A 139 8.20 0.29 -13.52
C LEU A 139 6.95 -0.61 -13.49
N TYR A 140 6.62 -1.26 -14.61
CA TYR A 140 5.31 -1.92 -14.78
C TYR A 140 5.10 -3.10 -13.83
N THR A 141 6.13 -3.94 -13.62
CA THR A 141 6.09 -5.03 -12.64
C THR A 141 5.81 -4.50 -11.24
N ARG A 142 6.49 -3.41 -10.85
CA ARG A 142 6.28 -2.79 -9.55
C ARG A 142 4.89 -2.19 -9.40
N ALA A 143 4.34 -1.62 -10.47
CA ALA A 143 2.97 -1.12 -10.45
C ALA A 143 1.94 -2.25 -10.20
N VAL A 144 2.11 -3.41 -10.83
CA VAL A 144 1.25 -4.60 -10.61
C VAL A 144 1.35 -5.10 -9.17
N GLU A 145 2.57 -5.18 -8.63
CA GLU A 145 2.81 -5.57 -7.23
C GLU A 145 2.17 -4.59 -6.25
N ASP A 146 2.35 -3.29 -6.46
CA ASP A 146 1.79 -2.25 -5.59
C ASP A 146 0.27 -2.27 -5.59
N VAL A 147 -0.35 -2.44 -6.75
CA VAL A 147 -1.82 -2.55 -6.82
C VAL A 147 -2.32 -3.82 -6.14
N SER A 148 -1.63 -4.95 -6.33
CA SER A 148 -2.02 -6.20 -5.67
C SER A 148 -1.93 -6.07 -4.15
N ASN A 149 -0.86 -5.45 -3.66
CA ASN A 149 -0.71 -5.10 -2.24
C ASN A 149 -1.81 -4.15 -1.74
N ALA A 150 -2.27 -3.22 -2.56
CA ALA A 150 -3.37 -2.32 -2.21
C ALA A 150 -4.69 -3.07 -2.08
N ILE A 151 -5.02 -3.93 -3.05
CA ILE A 151 -6.26 -4.73 -3.07
C ILE A 151 -6.31 -5.67 -1.85
N GLU A 152 -5.18 -6.30 -1.48
CA GLU A 152 -5.10 -7.15 -0.29
C GLU A 152 -5.38 -6.41 1.02
N ARG A 153 -5.08 -5.10 1.07
CA ARG A 153 -5.24 -4.28 2.27
C ARG A 153 -6.62 -3.64 2.40
N GLY A 154 -7.38 -3.54 1.31
CA GLY A 154 -8.78 -3.13 1.38
C GLY A 154 -9.39 -2.65 0.07
N ASP A 155 -10.71 -2.48 0.09
CA ASP A 155 -11.55 -2.20 -1.08
C ASP A 155 -11.56 -0.73 -1.53
N TYR A 156 -10.52 0.05 -1.21
CA TYR A 156 -10.48 1.46 -1.59
C TYR A 156 -10.29 1.63 -3.10
N ASN A 157 -11.33 2.12 -3.77
CA ASN A 157 -11.32 2.47 -5.20
C ASN A 157 -10.85 1.32 -6.11
N LEU A 158 -11.45 0.14 -5.92
CA LEU A 158 -11.14 -1.09 -6.66
C LEU A 158 -11.20 -0.92 -8.18
N ALA A 159 -12.14 -0.11 -8.71
CA ALA A 159 -12.21 0.16 -10.15
C ALA A 159 -10.90 0.74 -10.68
N LYS A 160 -10.36 1.76 -9.98
CA LYS A 160 -9.08 2.39 -10.32
C LYS A 160 -7.88 1.48 -10.06
N ALA A 161 -7.95 0.63 -9.03
CA ALA A 161 -6.96 -0.39 -8.75
C ALA A 161 -6.85 -1.36 -9.94
N HIS A 162 -7.96 -2.05 -10.27
CA HIS A 162 -8.03 -2.97 -11.41
C HIS A 162 -7.60 -2.31 -12.71
N PHE A 163 -8.04 -1.08 -12.99
CA PHE A 163 -7.57 -0.34 -14.16
C PHE A 163 -6.04 -0.19 -14.19
N ARG A 164 -5.40 0.24 -13.09
CA ARG A 164 -3.95 0.42 -13.03
C ARG A 164 -3.18 -0.89 -13.12
N ARG A 165 -3.70 -1.98 -12.52
CA ARG A 165 -3.10 -3.31 -12.65
C ARG A 165 -3.21 -3.82 -14.08
N GLY A 166 -4.35 -3.59 -14.73
CA GLY A 166 -4.54 -3.84 -16.15
C GLY A 166 -3.55 -3.09 -17.03
N GLN A 167 -3.30 -1.80 -16.76
CA GLN A 167 -2.26 -1.03 -17.46
C GLN A 167 -0.86 -1.62 -17.26
N GLY A 168 -0.53 -2.04 -16.04
CA GLY A 168 0.75 -2.70 -15.76
C GLY A 168 0.92 -3.99 -16.56
N HIS A 169 -0.08 -4.87 -16.55
CA HIS A 169 -0.07 -6.10 -17.35
C HIS A 169 -0.03 -5.81 -18.85
N PHE A 170 -0.78 -4.81 -19.32
CA PHE A 170 -0.82 -4.42 -20.72
C PHE A 170 0.58 -4.05 -21.22
N PHE A 171 1.30 -3.19 -20.50
CA PHE A 171 2.66 -2.79 -20.88
C PHE A 171 3.72 -3.89 -20.70
N LEU A 172 3.45 -4.91 -19.86
CA LEU A 172 4.29 -6.10 -19.74
C LEU A 172 4.04 -7.13 -20.85
N GLY A 173 2.99 -6.97 -21.65
CA GLY A 173 2.58 -7.96 -22.66
C GLY A 173 1.68 -9.07 -22.13
N ASP A 174 1.26 -9.01 -20.86
CA ASP A 174 0.30 -9.94 -20.26
C ASP A 174 -1.14 -9.57 -20.66
N TRP A 175 -1.46 -9.56 -21.97
CA TRP A 175 -2.72 -9.00 -22.48
C TRP A 175 -3.97 -9.73 -21.97
N ASP A 176 -3.90 -11.03 -21.71
CA ASP A 176 -5.05 -11.77 -21.16
C ASP A 176 -5.37 -11.31 -19.73
N LYS A 177 -4.34 -11.17 -18.88
CA LYS A 177 -4.52 -10.62 -17.53
C LYS A 177 -4.97 -9.17 -17.57
N ALA A 178 -4.44 -8.38 -18.50
CA ALA A 178 -4.88 -6.99 -18.66
C ALA A 178 -6.36 -6.90 -19.03
N ALA A 179 -6.86 -7.78 -19.91
CA ALA A 179 -8.27 -7.85 -20.27
C ALA A 179 -9.16 -8.19 -19.07
N GLU A 180 -8.80 -9.23 -18.29
CA GLU A 180 -9.54 -9.59 -17.07
C GLU A 180 -9.61 -8.43 -16.06
N GLU A 181 -8.52 -7.68 -15.91
CA GLU A 181 -8.46 -6.53 -15.01
C GLU A 181 -9.31 -5.35 -15.52
N TYR A 182 -9.31 -5.09 -16.82
CA TYR A 182 -10.20 -4.07 -17.41
C TYR A 182 -11.67 -4.47 -17.33
N GLU A 183 -12.01 -5.74 -17.50
CA GLU A 183 -13.36 -6.26 -17.28
C GLU A 183 -13.82 -6.06 -15.83
N LYS A 184 -12.97 -6.40 -14.85
CA LYS A 184 -13.25 -6.13 -13.42
C LYS A 184 -13.44 -4.63 -13.16
N ALA A 185 -12.61 -3.77 -13.75
CA ALA A 185 -12.74 -2.33 -13.61
C ALA A 185 -14.07 -1.81 -14.21
N LEU A 186 -14.46 -2.28 -15.39
CA LEU A 186 -15.73 -1.91 -16.05
C LEU A 186 -16.95 -2.49 -15.34
N ALA A 187 -16.84 -3.66 -14.70
CA ALA A 187 -17.91 -4.21 -13.88
C ALA A 187 -18.20 -3.33 -12.65
N LEU A 188 -17.16 -2.74 -12.05
CA LEU A 188 -17.28 -1.83 -10.91
C LEU A 188 -17.69 -0.42 -11.31
N GLN A 189 -17.19 0.08 -12.45
CA GLN A 189 -17.54 1.38 -12.99
C GLN A 189 -17.86 1.26 -14.49
N PRO A 190 -19.11 0.90 -14.84
CA PRO A 190 -19.52 0.79 -16.23
C PRO A 190 -19.38 2.12 -16.96
N GLY A 191 -18.75 2.09 -18.14
CA GLY A 191 -18.64 3.26 -19.01
C GLY A 191 -17.52 4.23 -18.65
N ASP A 192 -16.53 3.85 -17.83
CA ASP A 192 -15.32 4.67 -17.65
C ASP A 192 -14.62 4.85 -19.02
N PRO A 193 -14.54 6.07 -19.57
CA PRO A 193 -13.97 6.30 -20.90
C PRO A 193 -12.51 5.85 -21.01
N ASN A 194 -11.74 5.97 -19.92
CA ASN A 194 -10.32 5.60 -19.92
C ASN A 194 -10.17 4.09 -20.02
N VAL A 195 -11.00 3.33 -19.30
CA VAL A 195 -10.96 1.87 -19.32
C VAL A 195 -11.44 1.35 -20.69
N LEU A 196 -12.49 1.95 -21.26
CA LEU A 196 -12.98 1.61 -22.60
C LEU A 196 -11.94 1.90 -23.68
N GLU A 197 -11.23 3.03 -23.60
CA GLU A 197 -10.15 3.36 -24.53
C GLU A 197 -9.00 2.35 -24.43
N GLN A 198 -8.56 2.02 -23.21
CA GLN A 198 -7.50 1.02 -23.01
C GLN A 198 -7.92 -0.39 -23.45
N THR A 199 -9.19 -0.76 -23.27
CA THR A 199 -9.70 -2.06 -23.73
C THR A 199 -9.68 -2.17 -25.25
N LYS A 200 -10.05 -1.09 -25.96
CA LYS A 200 -9.94 -1.04 -27.43
C LYS A 200 -8.50 -1.15 -27.90
N GLU A 201 -7.58 -0.48 -27.23
CA GLU A 201 -6.16 -0.55 -27.58
C GLU A 201 -5.59 -1.95 -27.29
N LEU A 202 -6.01 -2.57 -26.20
CA LEU A 202 -5.69 -3.96 -25.88
C LEU A 202 -6.20 -4.92 -26.96
N GLU A 203 -7.44 -4.76 -27.42
CA GLU A 203 -8.01 -5.61 -28.47
C GLU A 203 -7.22 -5.52 -29.78
N LYS A 204 -6.80 -4.31 -30.18
CA LYS A 204 -5.94 -4.14 -31.36
C LYS A 204 -4.62 -4.88 -31.20
N VAL A 205 -3.91 -4.66 -30.09
CA VAL A 205 -2.61 -5.31 -29.84
C VAL A 205 -2.76 -6.83 -29.76
N ARG A 206 -3.85 -7.32 -29.14
CA ARG A 206 -4.07 -8.75 -28.94
C ARG A 206 -4.50 -9.48 -30.20
N CYS A 207 -5.39 -8.88 -31.01
CA CYS A 207 -6.02 -9.52 -32.16
C CYS A 207 -5.36 -9.18 -33.50
N ASP A 208 -4.82 -7.97 -33.66
CA ASP A 208 -4.39 -7.47 -34.97
C ASP A 208 -2.89 -7.63 -35.21
N LEU A 209 -2.07 -7.72 -34.16
CA LEU A 209 -0.61 -7.86 -34.29
C LEU A 209 -0.18 -9.32 -34.39
N SER A 210 0.83 -9.59 -35.22
CA SER A 210 1.55 -10.87 -35.24
C SER A 210 2.35 -11.08 -33.95
N GLU A 211 2.79 -12.31 -33.70
CA GLU A 211 3.62 -12.60 -32.52
C GLU A 211 4.96 -11.85 -32.55
N GLU A 212 5.55 -11.64 -33.73
CA GLU A 212 6.76 -10.83 -33.88
C GLU A 212 6.51 -9.34 -33.56
N GLU A 213 5.39 -8.81 -34.05
CA GLU A 213 4.98 -7.41 -33.78
C GLU A 213 4.66 -7.19 -32.30
N LYS A 214 4.04 -8.17 -31.66
CA LYS A 214 3.78 -8.22 -30.22
C LYS A 214 5.06 -8.16 -29.39
N VAL A 215 6.06 -8.97 -29.72
CA VAL A 215 7.37 -8.94 -29.05
C VAL A 215 8.04 -7.57 -29.25
N ALA A 216 8.00 -7.03 -30.46
CA ALA A 216 8.54 -5.70 -30.75
C ALA A 216 7.79 -4.59 -29.98
N TRP A 217 6.47 -4.72 -29.83
CA TRP A 217 5.64 -3.78 -29.09
C TRP A 217 6.01 -3.74 -27.61
N VAL A 218 6.20 -4.91 -26.97
CA VAL A 218 6.61 -5.01 -25.56
C VAL A 218 8.01 -4.41 -25.38
N ALA A 219 8.95 -4.75 -26.27
CA ALA A 219 10.30 -4.19 -26.25
C ALA A 219 10.28 -2.65 -26.38
N ALA A 220 9.40 -2.10 -27.21
CA ALA A 220 9.24 -0.65 -27.41
C ALA A 220 8.70 0.07 -26.16
N GLN A 221 7.99 -0.62 -25.25
CA GLN A 221 7.52 0.00 -24.02
C GLN A 221 8.68 0.42 -23.10
N GLY A 222 9.82 -0.25 -23.18
CA GLY A 222 11.02 0.06 -22.41
C GLY A 222 10.78 -0.08 -20.90
N ALA A 223 10.22 -1.21 -20.49
CA ALA A 223 10.03 -1.54 -19.08
C ALA A 223 11.39 -1.51 -18.35
N VAL A 224 11.41 -0.90 -17.17
CA VAL A 224 12.62 -0.81 -16.34
C VAL A 224 12.34 -1.32 -14.94
N THR A 225 13.42 -1.60 -14.21
CA THR A 225 13.39 -1.99 -12.80
C THR A 225 13.70 -0.78 -11.90
N VAL A 226 13.46 -0.93 -10.60
CA VAL A 226 13.75 0.15 -9.64
C VAL A 226 15.24 0.48 -9.64
N GLN A 227 16.10 -0.53 -9.78
CA GLN A 227 17.56 -0.44 -9.82
C GLN A 227 18.08 0.29 -11.07
N ASP A 228 17.31 0.33 -12.16
CA ASP A 228 17.68 1.10 -13.35
C ASP A 228 17.42 2.61 -13.17
N ILE A 229 16.58 2.99 -12.19
CA ILE A 229 16.16 4.37 -11.96
C ILE A 229 16.86 5.00 -10.75
N PHE A 230 17.07 4.19 -9.71
CA PHE A 230 17.56 4.60 -8.40
C PHE A 230 18.82 3.82 -8.04
N GLU A 231 19.78 4.52 -7.44
CA GLU A 231 20.97 3.87 -6.88
C GLU A 231 20.58 2.91 -5.74
N PRO A 232 21.43 1.90 -5.43
CA PRO A 232 21.20 1.02 -4.29
C PRO A 232 20.92 1.82 -3.01
N ASP A 233 19.85 1.43 -2.31
CA ASP A 233 19.34 2.09 -1.11
C ASP A 233 18.93 3.56 -1.25
N GLU A 234 18.99 4.18 -2.44
CA GLU A 234 18.65 5.61 -2.61
C GLU A 234 17.22 5.92 -2.14
N VAL A 235 16.25 5.09 -2.54
CA VAL A 235 14.85 5.25 -2.14
C VAL A 235 14.70 5.13 -0.62
N LYS A 236 15.46 4.23 0.01
CA LYS A 236 15.44 4.03 1.45
C LYS A 236 16.04 5.23 2.17
N ASN A 237 17.24 5.65 1.78
CA ASN A 237 17.98 6.76 2.38
C ASN A 237 17.18 8.07 2.27
N ARG A 238 16.67 8.40 1.09
CA ARG A 238 15.83 9.59 0.89
C ARG A 238 14.52 9.51 1.66
N SER A 239 13.99 8.30 1.83
CA SER A 239 12.82 8.10 2.67
C SER A 239 13.13 8.26 4.15
N ASP A 240 14.31 7.88 4.63
CA ASP A 240 14.75 8.11 6.02
C ASP A 240 14.89 9.60 6.28
N GLU A 241 15.52 10.34 5.36
CA GLU A 241 15.61 11.80 5.42
C GLU A 241 14.23 12.48 5.52
N LEU A 242 13.25 12.04 4.72
CA LEU A 242 11.88 12.57 4.78
C LEU A 242 11.16 12.23 6.10
N MET A 243 11.52 11.13 6.75
CA MET A 243 10.97 10.75 8.05
C MET A 243 11.67 11.44 9.22
N GLU A 244 12.89 11.94 9.05
CA GLU A 244 13.59 12.74 10.04
C GLU A 244 13.21 14.22 9.96
N GLN A 245 12.84 14.72 8.78
CA GLN A 245 12.38 16.09 8.61
C GLN A 245 11.09 16.34 9.41
N ASN A 246 11.09 17.36 10.27
CA ASN A 246 9.88 17.85 10.91
C ASN A 246 8.94 18.37 9.82
N VAL A 247 7.72 17.84 9.80
CA VAL A 247 6.65 18.43 9.00
C VAL A 247 6.10 19.57 9.85
N ASP A 248 6.76 20.72 9.75
CA ASP A 248 6.31 21.99 10.35
C ASP A 248 4.93 22.40 9.81
#